data_AF-A0AAV7GY84-F1
#
_entry.id   AF-A0AAV7GY84-F1
#
_cell.length_a   1.000
_cell.length_b   1.000
_cell.length_c   1.000
_cell.angle_alpha   90.00
_cell.angle_beta   90.00
_cell.angle_gamma   90.00
#
_symmetry.space_group_name_H-M   'P 1'
#
loop_
_entity.id
_entity.type
_entity.pdbx_description
1 polymer ?
#
loop_
_entity_poly.entity_id
_entity_poly.type
_entity_poly.pdbx_seq_one_letter_code
_entity_poly.pdbx_strand_id
1 'polypeptide(L)'
;MDDGEVDYSSYPLLTNPDLSSCESIDELLRNTRTCTHTHTCNPPGPAIATHTHTCHHTHTQLFAAGEEDQGEGKELKKPARKSLGNKEAVRKYREKKKAHAAYLEEEVKKLRFINQQLLRRLQGQAALEAEILRLRSLLVDLQAKIDVELGV
;
A
#
# COMPACT_ATOMS: atom_id res chain seq x y z
N MET A 1 22.75 3.48 19.56
CA MET A 1 23.24 3.18 20.91
C MET A 1 22.04 2.64 21.67
N ASP A 2 22.14 1.37 22.06
CA ASP A 2 21.39 0.68 23.12
C ASP A 2 19.85 0.79 23.14
N ASP A 3 19.17 -0.14 22.45
CA ASP A 3 17.75 -0.43 22.69
C ASP A 3 17.66 -1.64 23.62
N GLY A 4 17.29 -1.37 24.87
CA GLY A 4 17.13 -2.37 25.92
C GLY A 4 16.03 -3.40 25.62
N GLU A 5 16.35 -4.65 25.89
CA GLU A 5 15.38 -5.76 25.91
C GLU A 5 14.31 -5.51 27.00
N VAL A 6 13.04 -5.65 26.62
CA VAL A 6 11.93 -5.77 27.57
C VAL A 6 11.30 -7.14 27.36
N ASP A 7 11.67 -8.06 28.26
CA ASP A 7 11.07 -9.37 28.45
C ASP A 7 9.64 -9.21 29.00
N TYR A 8 8.64 -9.62 28.22
CA TYR A 8 7.24 -9.72 28.66
C TYR A 8 6.91 -11.18 28.99
N SER A 9 7.59 -11.73 29.99
CA SER A 9 7.17 -12.97 30.63
C SER A 9 5.90 -12.76 31.46
N SER A 10 4.82 -13.40 31.01
CA SER A 10 3.78 -14.03 31.81
C SER A 10 3.07 -13.18 32.88
N TYR A 11 1.98 -12.51 32.49
CA TYR A 11 0.92 -12.15 33.44
C TYR A 11 -0.16 -13.25 33.38
N PRO A 12 -0.40 -13.99 34.47
CA PRO A 12 -1.37 -15.06 34.50
C PRO A 12 -2.77 -14.48 34.34
N LEU A 13 -3.56 -15.18 33.52
CA LEU A 13 -4.98 -14.99 33.36
C LEU A 13 -5.63 -14.88 34.74
N LEU A 14 -6.40 -13.81 34.93
CA LEU A 14 -7.29 -13.64 36.06
C LEU A 14 -8.35 -14.77 36.03
N THR A 15 -8.01 -15.91 36.62
CA THR A 15 -8.97 -16.92 37.08
C THR A 15 -9.67 -16.36 38.30
N ASN A 16 -10.87 -15.82 38.12
CA ASN A 16 -11.84 -15.71 39.21
C ASN A 16 -12.53 -17.07 39.38
N PRO A 17 -12.41 -17.74 40.54
CA PRO A 17 -13.11 -18.99 40.80
C PRO A 17 -14.33 -18.67 41.68
N ASP A 18 -15.44 -18.25 41.09
CA ASP A 18 -16.71 -18.14 41.82
C ASP A 18 -17.90 -18.33 40.88
N LEU A 19 -18.00 -19.52 40.30
CA LEU A 19 -19.31 -20.07 39.90
C LEU A 19 -19.44 -21.45 40.53
N SER A 20 -19.64 -21.44 41.84
CA SER A 20 -20.22 -22.55 42.57
C SER A 20 -21.69 -22.68 42.16
N SER A 21 -22.05 -23.86 41.65
CA SER A 21 -23.36 -24.24 41.12
C SER A 21 -23.62 -23.81 39.68
N CYS A 22 -23.66 -24.78 38.76
CA CYS A 22 -24.68 -24.91 37.71
C CYS A 22 -24.30 -26.09 36.80
N GLU A 23 -25.23 -27.02 36.57
CA GLU A 23 -25.19 -28.10 35.58
C GLU A 23 -25.10 -27.59 34.10
N SER A 24 -24.79 -26.30 33.89
CA SER A 24 -24.87 -25.56 32.62
C SER A 24 -23.52 -25.35 31.91
N ILE A 25 -22.40 -25.68 32.56
CA ILE A 25 -21.05 -25.46 31.98
C ILE A 25 -20.77 -26.45 30.84
N ASP A 26 -21.25 -27.69 30.96
CA ASP A 26 -21.06 -28.73 29.94
C ASP A 26 -21.80 -28.41 28.63
N GLU A 27 -22.94 -27.73 28.69
CA GLU A 27 -23.72 -27.36 27.51
C GLU A 27 -23.07 -26.18 26.75
N LEU A 28 -22.45 -25.24 27.47
CA LEU A 28 -21.66 -24.17 26.89
C LEU A 28 -20.41 -24.71 26.17
N LEU A 29 -19.77 -25.73 26.74
CA LEU A 29 -18.63 -26.41 26.13
C LEU A 29 -19.03 -27.19 24.87
N ARG A 30 -20.23 -27.79 24.82
CA ARG A 30 -20.77 -28.43 23.59
C ARG A 30 -21.02 -27.44 22.45
N ASN A 31 -21.40 -26.20 22.76
CA ASN A 31 -21.64 -25.14 21.77
C ASN A 31 -20.38 -24.45 21.25
N THR A 32 -19.21 -24.90 21.69
CA THR A 32 -17.94 -24.32 21.33
C THR A 32 -17.20 -25.24 20.37
N ARG A 33 -17.11 -24.85 19.09
CA ARG A 33 -16.44 -25.64 18.05
C ARG A 33 -15.05 -25.10 17.78
N THR A 34 -14.05 -25.93 17.98
CA THR A 34 -12.67 -25.62 17.59
C THR A 34 -12.49 -25.86 16.08
N CYS A 35 -11.85 -24.92 15.40
CA CYS A 35 -11.50 -25.02 14.00
C CYS A 35 -9.99 -24.85 13.85
N THR A 36 -9.40 -25.71 13.02
CA THR A 36 -7.97 -25.68 12.72
C THR A 36 -7.80 -25.25 11.28
N HIS A 37 -7.03 -24.20 11.06
CA HIS A 37 -6.71 -23.69 9.73
C HIS A 37 -5.22 -23.80 9.46
N THR A 38 -4.87 -24.23 8.26
CA THR A 38 -3.50 -24.18 7.76
C THR A 38 -3.39 -23.01 6.79
N HIS A 39 -2.55 -22.04 7.14
CA HIS A 39 -2.25 -20.91 6.27
C HIS A 39 -0.89 -21.10 5.62
N THR A 40 -0.82 -20.80 4.33
CA THR A 40 0.44 -20.79 3.58
C THR A 40 0.82 -19.34 3.31
N CYS A 41 1.96 -18.92 3.84
CA CYS A 41 2.48 -17.58 3.66
C CYS A 41 3.49 -17.59 2.49
N ASN A 42 3.16 -16.88 1.41
CA ASN A 42 4.08 -16.63 0.30
C ASN A 42 4.68 -15.23 0.46
N PRO A 43 5.88 -15.10 1.04
CA PRO A 43 6.51 -13.80 1.21
C PRO A 43 6.88 -13.18 -0.15
N PRO A 44 6.79 -11.84 -0.29
CA PRO A 44 7.19 -11.16 -1.52
C PRO A 44 8.72 -11.11 -1.59
N GLY A 45 9.31 -12.04 -2.34
CA GLY A 45 10.72 -12.00 -2.70
C GLY A 45 11.32 -13.38 -2.98
N PRO A 46 12.32 -13.50 -3.87
CA PRO A 46 12.89 -14.78 -4.30
C PRO A 46 13.75 -15.49 -3.23
N ALA A 47 13.96 -14.88 -2.06
CA ALA A 47 14.95 -15.32 -1.07
C ALA A 47 14.35 -15.92 0.23
N ILE A 48 13.02 -15.95 0.38
CA ILE A 48 12.39 -16.47 1.60
C ILE A 48 11.56 -17.69 1.24
N ALA A 49 11.93 -18.85 1.79
CA ALA A 49 11.20 -20.09 1.62
C ALA A 49 9.76 -19.91 2.11
N THR A 50 8.81 -20.37 1.30
CA THR A 50 7.39 -20.40 1.69
C THR A 50 7.25 -21.25 2.95
N HIS A 51 6.44 -20.79 3.89
CA HIS A 51 6.22 -21.52 5.13
C HIS A 51 4.73 -21.60 5.44
N THR A 52 4.36 -22.65 6.16
CA THR A 52 2.99 -22.91 6.59
C THR A 52 2.91 -22.83 8.11
N HIS A 53 1.81 -22.28 8.60
CA HIS A 53 1.48 -22.29 10.03
C HIS A 53 0.08 -22.84 10.23
N THR A 54 -0.09 -23.55 11.34
CA THR A 54 -1.37 -24.09 11.76
C THR A 54 -1.90 -23.24 12.89
N CYS A 55 -3.09 -22.67 12.72
CA CYS A 55 -3.74 -21.85 13.74
C CYS A 55 -4.99 -22.54 14.25
N HIS A 56 -5.09 -22.64 15.58
CA HIS A 56 -6.24 -23.20 16.27
C HIS A 56 -7.10 -22.08 16.82
N HIS A 57 -8.36 -22.03 16.40
CA HIS A 57 -9.33 -21.06 16.85
C HIS A 57 -10.56 -21.75 17.42
N THR A 58 -11.20 -21.07 18.36
CA THR A 58 -12.37 -21.59 19.08
C THR A 58 -13.56 -20.71 18.74
N HIS A 59 -14.55 -21.26 18.05
CA HIS A 59 -15.79 -20.57 17.72
C HIS A 59 -16.87 -20.90 18.74
N THR A 60 -17.36 -19.89 19.44
CA THR A 60 -18.54 -20.02 20.29
C THR A 60 -19.79 -19.80 19.43
N GLN A 61 -20.55 -20.86 19.16
CA GLN A 61 -21.85 -20.74 18.52
C GLN A 61 -22.90 -20.44 19.60
N LEU A 62 -23.43 -19.21 19.59
CA LEU A 62 -24.57 -18.82 20.40
C LEU A 62 -25.86 -19.24 19.67
N PHE A 63 -26.20 -20.52 19.74
CA PHE A 63 -27.60 -20.92 19.49
C PHE A 63 -28.39 -20.66 20.76
N ALA A 64 -29.48 -19.89 20.64
CA ALA A 64 -30.46 -19.78 21.70
C ALA A 64 -31.11 -21.16 21.87
N ALA A 65 -30.77 -21.86 22.94
CA ALA A 65 -31.55 -23.02 23.39
C ALA A 65 -32.92 -22.50 23.82
N GLY A 66 -33.94 -22.90 23.07
CA GLY A 66 -35.33 -22.59 23.32
C GLY A 66 -36.13 -23.61 22.55
N GLU A 67 -36.32 -24.77 23.17
CA GLU A 67 -37.31 -25.74 22.76
C GLU A 67 -38.70 -25.07 22.76
N GLU A 68 -39.41 -25.29 21.66
CA GLU A 68 -40.88 -25.30 21.49
C GLU A 68 -41.73 -24.47 22.47
N ASP A 69 -42.20 -23.29 22.05
CA ASP A 69 -43.64 -22.96 22.05
C ASP A 69 -43.91 -21.70 21.20
N GLN A 70 -45.12 -21.66 20.66
CA GLN A 70 -45.79 -20.70 19.80
C GLN A 70 -45.36 -19.22 19.86
N GLY A 71 -45.42 -18.57 18.69
CA GLY A 71 -45.81 -17.16 18.63
C GLY A 71 -44.86 -16.24 17.85
N GLU A 72 -45.31 -15.88 16.65
CA GLU A 72 -45.16 -14.58 16.01
C GLU A 72 -43.74 -13.99 15.82
N GLY A 73 -43.41 -13.78 14.55
CA GLY A 73 -42.17 -13.18 14.11
C GLY A 73 -41.89 -11.83 14.76
N LYS A 74 -40.80 -11.77 15.51
CA LYS A 74 -40.03 -10.55 15.72
C LYS A 74 -38.58 -10.81 15.40
N GLU A 75 -38.22 -10.55 14.15
CA GLU A 75 -36.84 -10.29 13.73
C GLU A 75 -36.24 -9.23 14.67
N LEU A 76 -35.45 -9.67 15.66
CA LEU A 76 -34.57 -8.79 16.41
C LEU A 76 -33.41 -8.37 15.50
N LYS A 77 -33.69 -7.39 14.64
CA LYS A 77 -32.71 -6.67 13.83
C LYS A 77 -31.71 -5.99 14.77
N LYS A 78 -30.58 -6.64 15.03
CA LYS A 78 -29.43 -6.01 15.69
C LYS A 78 -29.03 -4.76 14.88
N PRO A 79 -28.84 -3.60 15.51
CA PRO A 79 -28.59 -2.36 14.79
C PRO A 79 -27.21 -2.41 14.14
N ALA A 80 -27.18 -2.49 12.80
CA ALA A 80 -26.01 -2.31 11.96
C ALA A 80 -25.52 -0.84 12.02
N ARG A 81 -25.08 -0.36 13.19
CA ARG A 81 -24.65 1.03 13.38
C ARG A 81 -23.13 1.24 13.36
N LYS A 82 -22.33 0.18 13.13
CA LYS A 82 -20.85 0.25 13.23
C LYS A 82 -20.10 0.29 11.89
N SER A 83 -20.76 0.15 10.73
CA SER A 83 -20.07 0.02 9.44
C SER A 83 -19.96 1.30 8.60
N LEU A 84 -20.66 2.38 8.97
CA LEU A 84 -20.64 3.63 8.18
C LEU A 84 -19.25 4.27 8.17
N GLY A 85 -18.57 4.32 9.33
CA GLY A 85 -17.23 4.90 9.44
C GLY A 85 -16.17 4.14 8.64
N ASN A 86 -16.16 2.81 8.70
CA ASN A 86 -15.20 2.00 7.95
C ASN A 86 -15.45 2.06 6.44
N LYS A 87 -16.73 2.01 6.02
CA LYS A 87 -17.09 2.13 4.60
C LYS A 87 -16.70 3.50 4.02
N GLU A 88 -16.83 4.56 4.80
CA GLU A 88 -16.39 5.90 4.41
C GLU A 88 -14.87 6.02 4.37
N ALA A 89 -14.15 5.47 5.36
CA ALA A 89 -12.69 5.46 5.39
C ALA A 89 -12.09 4.73 4.17
N VAL A 90 -12.62 3.55 3.82
CA VAL A 90 -12.19 2.80 2.63
C VAL A 90 -12.46 3.58 1.35
N ARG A 91 -13.60 4.28 1.27
CA ARG A 91 -13.93 5.13 0.11
C ARG A 91 -12.92 6.26 -0.04
N LYS A 92 -12.65 7.01 1.04
CA LYS A 92 -11.64 8.09 1.07
C LYS A 92 -10.26 7.59 0.69
N TYR A 93 -9.87 6.40 1.17
CA TYR A 93 -8.59 5.78 0.80
C TYR A 93 -8.51 5.49 -0.72
N ARG A 94 -9.57 4.90 -1.30
CA ARG A 94 -9.63 4.62 -2.75
C ARG A 94 -9.61 5.90 -3.57
N GLU A 95 -10.38 6.91 -3.16
CA GLU A 95 -10.41 8.22 -3.80
C GLU A 95 -9.04 8.90 -3.75
N LYS A 96 -8.37 8.90 -2.59
CA LYS A 96 -7.00 9.41 -2.45
C LYS A 96 -6.02 8.66 -3.36
N LYS A 97 -6.10 7.33 -3.41
CA LYS A 97 -5.22 6.51 -4.27
C LYS A 97 -5.48 6.78 -5.76
N LYS A 98 -6.75 6.94 -6.16
CA LYS A 98 -7.14 7.28 -7.53
C LYS A 98 -6.67 8.67 -7.93
N ALA A 99 -6.86 9.67 -7.05
CA ALA A 99 -6.42 11.04 -7.28
C ALA A 99 -4.88 11.12 -7.40
N HIS A 100 -4.16 10.41 -6.53
CA HIS A 100 -2.69 10.36 -6.59
C HIS A 100 -2.19 9.70 -7.88
N ALA A 101 -2.83 8.60 -8.30
CA ALA A 101 -2.49 7.96 -9.58
C ALA A 101 -2.74 8.91 -10.76
N ALA A 102 -3.88 9.59 -10.80
CA ALA A 102 -4.19 10.57 -11.84
C ALA A 102 -3.19 11.74 -11.86
N TYR A 103 -2.84 12.28 -10.69
CA TYR A 103 -1.83 13.33 -10.57
C TYR A 103 -0.47 12.89 -11.13
N LEU A 104 0.00 11.69 -10.79
CA LEU A 104 1.25 11.16 -11.33
C LEU A 104 1.19 10.97 -12.85
N GLU A 105 0.07 10.49 -13.39
CA GLU A 105 -0.10 10.34 -14.84
C GLU A 105 -0.04 11.68 -15.58
N GLU A 106 -0.64 12.74 -15.01
CA GLU A 106 -0.57 14.10 -15.55
C GLU A 106 0.84 14.67 -15.49
N GLU A 107 1.55 14.50 -14.36
CA GLU A 107 2.93 14.98 -14.22
C GLU A 107 3.87 14.26 -15.19
N VAL A 108 3.70 12.95 -15.38
CA VAL A 108 4.46 12.20 -16.40
C VAL A 108 4.21 12.74 -17.80
N LYS A 109 2.95 13.05 -18.16
CA LYS A 109 2.62 13.65 -19.47
C LYS A 109 3.29 15.02 -19.64
N LYS A 110 3.21 15.88 -18.62
CA LYS A 110 3.83 17.20 -18.62
C LYS A 110 5.36 17.11 -18.74
N LEU A 111 6.00 16.26 -17.95
CA LEU A 111 7.44 16.05 -17.99
C LEU A 111 7.89 15.50 -19.36
N ARG A 112 7.14 14.57 -19.94
CA ARG A 112 7.42 14.07 -21.30
C ARG A 112 7.33 15.18 -22.36
N PHE A 113 6.32 16.04 -22.27
CA PHE A 113 6.17 17.17 -23.19
C PHE A 113 7.34 18.15 -23.05
N ILE A 114 7.69 18.55 -21.83
CA ILE A 114 8.84 19.44 -21.57
C ILE A 114 10.13 18.81 -22.07
N ASN A 115 10.36 17.53 -21.80
CA ASN A 115 11.56 16.82 -22.25
C ASN A 115 11.68 16.82 -23.78
N GLN A 116 10.58 16.54 -24.50
CA GLN A 116 10.56 16.64 -25.97
C GLN A 116 10.89 18.05 -26.47
N GLN A 117 10.38 19.09 -25.80
CA GLN A 117 10.68 20.48 -26.16
C GLN A 117 12.17 20.80 -25.94
N LEU A 118 12.75 20.36 -24.82
CA LEU A 118 14.16 20.55 -24.52
C LEU A 118 15.06 19.82 -25.52
N LEU A 119 14.72 18.59 -25.91
CA LEU A 119 15.44 17.84 -26.93
C LEU A 119 15.47 18.57 -28.28
N ARG A 120 14.33 19.14 -28.71
CA ARG A 120 14.29 19.95 -29.96
C ARG A 120 15.18 21.18 -29.87
N ARG A 121 15.20 21.87 -28.72
CA ARG A 121 16.07 23.03 -28.49
C ARG A 121 17.55 22.63 -28.52
N LEU A 122 17.91 21.52 -27.89
CA LEU A 122 19.27 21.01 -27.87
C LEU A 122 19.78 20.65 -29.27
N GLN A 123 18.95 20.00 -30.09
CA GLN A 123 19.28 19.71 -31.48
C GLN A 123 19.49 20.99 -32.32
N GLY A 124 18.63 22.00 -32.12
CA GLY A 124 18.80 23.31 -32.77
C GLY A 124 20.07 24.04 -32.33
N GLN A 125 20.44 23.93 -31.05
CA GLN A 125 21.66 24.53 -30.51
C GLN A 125 22.91 23.93 -31.15
N ALA A 126 22.99 22.60 -31.30
CA ALA A 126 24.13 21.95 -31.94
C ALA A 126 24.34 22.43 -33.40
N ALA A 127 23.25 22.64 -34.15
CA ALA A 127 23.34 23.20 -35.51
C ALA A 127 23.85 24.65 -35.51
N LEU A 128 23.39 25.47 -34.55
CA LEU A 128 23.88 26.84 -34.39
C LEU A 128 25.37 26.87 -34.03
N GLU A 129 25.82 26.00 -33.11
CA GLU A 129 27.23 25.90 -32.72
C GLU A 129 28.12 25.51 -33.90
N ALA A 130 27.67 24.58 -34.74
CA ALA A 130 28.38 24.21 -35.96
C ALA A 130 28.53 25.40 -36.93
N GLU A 131 27.47 26.20 -37.11
CA GLU A 131 27.52 27.39 -37.98
C GLU A 131 28.42 28.48 -37.39
N ILE A 132 28.41 28.69 -36.07
CA ILE A 132 29.34 29.62 -35.40
C ILE A 132 30.80 29.21 -35.67
N LEU A 133 31.12 27.92 -35.58
CA LEU A 133 32.47 27.43 -35.89
C LEU A 133 32.84 27.65 -37.36
N ARG A 134 31.92 27.36 -38.29
CA ARG A 134 32.12 27.60 -39.72
C ARG A 134 32.38 29.08 -40.03
N LEU A 135 31.57 29.97 -39.46
CA LEU A 135 31.72 31.43 -39.63
C LEU A 135 33.01 31.95 -39.02
N ARG A 136 33.41 31.45 -37.84
CA ARG A 136 34.69 31.79 -37.23
C ARG A 136 35.87 31.37 -38.10
N SER A 137 35.83 30.16 -38.67
CA SER A 137 36.86 29.71 -39.62
C SER A 137 36.94 30.64 -40.82
N LEU A 138 35.80 30.99 -41.43
CA LEU A 138 35.75 31.88 -42.58
C LEU A 138 36.32 33.27 -42.26
N LEU A 139 36.05 33.81 -41.06
CA LEU A 139 36.59 35.09 -40.64
C LEU A 139 38.11 35.05 -40.51
N VAL A 140 38.67 33.98 -39.95
CA VAL A 140 40.12 33.78 -39.89
C VAL A 140 40.71 33.69 -41.30
N ASP A 141 40.07 32.94 -42.20
CA ASP A 141 40.53 32.80 -43.58
C ASP A 141 40.49 34.15 -44.33
N LEU A 142 39.44 34.95 -44.13
CA LEU A 142 39.31 36.28 -44.72
C LEU A 142 40.35 37.24 -44.14
N GLN A 143 40.59 37.20 -42.83
CA GLN A 143 41.63 38.01 -42.20
C GLN A 143 43.01 37.66 -42.75
N ALA A 144 43.34 36.36 -42.85
CA ALA A 144 44.60 35.93 -43.45
C ALA A 144 44.75 36.39 -44.91
N LYS A 145 43.67 36.38 -45.70
CA LYS A 145 43.70 36.93 -47.07
C LYS A 145 43.95 38.44 -47.07
N ILE A 146 43.30 39.18 -46.17
CA ILE A 146 43.50 40.62 -46.04
C ILE A 146 44.95 40.93 -45.65
N ASP A 147 45.51 40.21 -44.67
CA ASP A 147 46.89 40.39 -44.22
C ASP A 147 47.89 40.16 -45.37
N VAL A 148 47.67 39.10 -46.18
CA VAL A 148 48.45 38.83 -47.40
C VAL A 148 48.37 39.96 -48.42
N GLU A 149 47.17 40.51 -48.69
CA GLU A 149 46.98 41.63 -49.63
C GLU A 149 47.60 42.94 -49.10
N LEU A 150 47.64 43.12 -47.77
CA LEU A 150 48.27 44.27 -47.12
C LEU A 150 49.79 44.08 -46.93
N GLY A 151 50.33 42.88 -47.15
CA GLY A 151 51.74 42.55 -46.97
C GLY A 151 52.21 42.56 -45.51
N VAL A 152 51.29 42.32 -44.56
CA VAL A 152 51.53 42.25 -43.11
C VAL A 152 51.65 40.80 -42.66
#